data_AF-A0A6M8MRM4-F1
#
_entry.id   AF-A0A6M8MRM4-F1
#
_cell.length_a   1.000
_cell.length_b   1.000
_cell.length_c   1.000
_cell.angle_alpha   90.00
_cell.angle_beta   90.00
_cell.angle_gamma   90.00
#
_symmetry.space_group_name_H-M   'P 1'
#
loop_
_entity.id
_entity.type
_entity.pdbx_description
1 polymer ?
#
loop_
_entity_poly.entity_id
_entity_poly.type
_entity_poly.pdbx_seq_one_letter_code
_entity_poly.pdbx_strand_id
1 'polypeptide(L)'
;MQAVSGSDPFMYRLINAGKARELSSNLVEDYANLSCCVVGVTGKLARDDRRVVAALTQAILEAHDYSVKHPEEVAKGFQAYALNTTTEEVVAILHDHTHGHHAVGAALTAEIATYVRDLKTVEVIRQSTDANAFAAEITADVFS
;
A
#
# COMPACT_ATOMS: atom_id res chain seq x y z
N MET A 1 26.05 10.12 5.60
CA MET A 1 24.60 9.87 5.50
C MET A 1 24.07 9.76 6.91
N GLN A 2 23.07 10.59 7.26
CA GLN A 2 22.55 10.73 8.61
C GLN A 2 21.16 10.09 8.76
N ALA A 3 20.43 9.95 7.64
CA ALA A 3 19.16 9.26 7.52
C ALA A 3 18.98 8.76 6.08
N VAL A 4 18.13 7.75 5.88
CA VAL A 4 17.75 7.20 4.57
C VAL A 4 16.28 6.78 4.61
N SER A 5 15.56 7.00 3.51
CA SER A 5 14.26 6.38 3.24
C SER A 5 14.49 5.24 2.25
N GLY A 6 13.92 4.07 2.52
CA GLY A 6 14.15 2.87 1.73
C GLY A 6 12.99 1.88 1.87
N SER A 7 13.20 0.68 1.33
CA SER A 7 12.19 -0.37 1.31
C SER A 7 12.78 -1.70 1.75
N ASP A 8 11.89 -2.62 2.08
CA ASP A 8 12.26 -4.01 2.32
C ASP A 8 12.74 -4.71 1.05
N PRO A 9 13.60 -5.73 1.17
CA PRO A 9 14.17 -6.27 2.42
C PRO A 9 15.37 -5.49 2.97
N PHE A 10 15.83 -4.45 2.27
CA PHE A 10 17.08 -3.78 2.62
C PHE A 10 17.01 -3.07 3.98
N MET A 11 15.91 -2.36 4.24
CA MET A 11 15.71 -1.65 5.50
C MET A 11 15.54 -2.62 6.68
N TYR A 12 14.71 -3.66 6.52
CA TYR A 12 14.62 -4.78 7.48
C TYR A 12 16.00 -5.31 7.89
N ARG A 13 16.88 -5.60 6.92
CA ARG A 13 18.24 -6.13 7.20
C ARG A 13 19.12 -5.15 7.95
N LEU A 14 19.08 -3.87 7.62
CA LEU A 14 19.89 -2.85 8.31
C LEU A 14 19.47 -2.71 9.77
N ILE A 15 18.16 -2.72 10.03
CA ILE A 15 17.59 -2.64 11.37
C ILE A 15 17.93 -3.90 12.16
N ASN A 16 17.68 -5.08 11.58
CA ASN A 16 17.97 -6.36 12.23
C ASN A 16 19.47 -6.57 12.53
N ALA A 17 20.36 -6.02 11.68
CA ALA A 17 21.80 -6.04 11.91
C ALA A 17 22.30 -4.96 12.90
N GLY A 18 21.41 -4.16 13.49
CA GLY A 18 21.75 -3.08 14.43
C GLY A 18 22.50 -1.91 13.78
N LYS A 19 22.47 -1.79 12.45
CA LYS A 19 23.16 -0.73 11.69
C LYS A 19 22.30 0.51 11.47
N ALA A 20 20.99 0.38 11.63
CA ALA A 20 20.03 1.47 11.56
C ALA A 20 18.97 1.30 12.65
N ARG A 21 18.23 2.37 12.92
CA ARG A 21 16.98 2.34 13.68
C ARG A 21 15.89 2.97 12.83
N GLU A 22 14.69 2.42 12.89
CA GLU A 22 13.55 3.07 12.27
C GLU A 22 13.26 4.40 12.98
N LEU A 23 13.01 5.44 12.19
CA LEU A 23 12.56 6.74 12.69
C LEU A 23 11.06 6.92 12.50
N SER A 24 10.52 6.46 11.38
CA SER A 24 9.11 6.43 11.01
C SER A 24 8.96 5.63 9.70
N SER A 25 7.74 5.18 9.41
CA SER A 25 7.35 4.54 8.16
C SER A 25 5.99 5.06 7.71
N ASN A 26 5.59 4.76 6.48
CA ASN A 26 4.23 5.06 5.99
C ASN A 26 3.16 4.13 6.58
N LEU A 27 3.49 3.36 7.62
CA LEU A 27 2.62 2.37 8.25
C LEU A 27 2.37 2.67 9.74
N VAL A 28 2.84 3.81 10.25
CA VAL A 28 2.72 4.20 11.67
C VAL A 28 2.09 5.58 11.83
N GLU A 29 1.69 5.89 13.07
CA GLU A 29 1.15 7.20 13.47
C GLU A 29 -0.01 7.66 12.56
N ASP A 30 0.08 8.87 12.00
CA ASP A 30 -0.93 9.48 11.14
C ASP A 30 -1.21 8.66 9.86
N TYR A 31 -0.28 7.78 9.47
CA TYR A 31 -0.39 6.92 8.28
C TYR A 31 -0.76 5.47 8.60
N ALA A 32 -0.91 5.09 9.88
CA ALA A 32 -1.14 3.70 10.28
C ALA A 32 -2.42 3.07 9.69
N ASN A 33 -3.42 3.90 9.38
CA ASN A 33 -4.68 3.48 8.77
C ASN A 33 -4.89 4.13 7.40
N LEU A 34 -3.81 4.37 6.66
CA LEU A 34 -3.87 4.81 5.27
C LEU A 34 -3.37 3.70 4.35
N SER A 35 -4.01 3.57 3.20
CA SER A 35 -3.64 2.60 2.18
C SER A 35 -2.24 2.91 1.62
N CYS A 36 -1.28 2.02 1.87
CA CYS A 36 0.10 2.17 1.37
C CYS A 36 0.25 1.86 -0.12
N CYS A 37 -0.71 1.15 -0.72
CA CYS A 37 -0.73 0.68 -2.10
C CYS A 37 -2.15 0.77 -2.68
N VAL A 38 -2.26 0.84 -4.00
CA VAL A 38 -3.55 0.92 -4.72
C VAL A 38 -3.58 0.03 -5.96
N VAL A 39 -4.79 -0.39 -6.36
CA VAL A 39 -5.00 -1.12 -7.62
C VAL A 39 -5.33 -0.11 -8.73
N GLY A 40 -4.38 0.11 -9.63
CA GLY A 40 -4.57 0.96 -10.80
C GLY A 40 -5.15 0.19 -12.00
N VAL A 41 -6.21 0.73 -12.60
CA VAL A 41 -6.77 0.23 -13.87
C VAL A 41 -6.97 1.38 -14.86
N THR A 42 -7.04 1.07 -16.16
CA THR A 42 -7.37 2.09 -17.15
C THR A 42 -8.81 2.57 -16.97
N GLY A 43 -9.06 3.87 -17.19
CA GLY A 43 -10.42 4.41 -17.12
C GLY A 43 -11.39 3.77 -18.12
N LYS A 44 -10.88 3.26 -19.25
CA LYS A 44 -11.69 2.48 -20.20
C LYS A 44 -12.18 1.18 -19.56
N LEU A 45 -11.29 0.40 -18.95
CA LEU A 45 -11.68 -0.86 -18.29
C LEU A 45 -12.67 -0.63 -17.15
N ALA A 46 -12.43 0.39 -16.31
CA ALA A 46 -13.33 0.72 -15.20
C ALA A 46 -14.76 1.07 -15.65
N ARG A 47 -14.91 1.71 -16.81
CA ARG A 47 -16.23 2.08 -17.37
C ARG A 47 -16.88 0.94 -18.15
N ASP A 48 -16.10 0.26 -18.98
CA ASP A 48 -16.62 -0.72 -19.94
C ASP A 48 -16.87 -2.09 -19.28
N ASP A 49 -16.08 -2.46 -18.26
CA ASP A 49 -16.19 -3.74 -17.57
C ASP A 49 -15.93 -3.60 -16.06
N ARG A 50 -16.82 -2.86 -15.39
CA ARG A 50 -16.77 -2.65 -13.94
C ARG A 50 -16.79 -3.97 -13.15
N ARG A 51 -17.43 -5.02 -13.69
CA ARG A 51 -17.52 -6.34 -13.03
C ARG A 51 -16.16 -7.01 -12.97
N VAL A 52 -15.37 -6.94 -14.05
CA VAL A 52 -13.99 -7.46 -14.05
C VAL A 52 -13.13 -6.70 -13.05
N VAL A 53 -13.24 -5.37 -13.00
CA VAL A 53 -12.48 -4.58 -12.02
C VAL A 53 -12.89 -4.91 -10.59
N ALA A 54 -14.19 -5.04 -10.31
CA ALA A 54 -14.68 -5.44 -9.00
C ALA A 54 -14.13 -6.81 -8.58
N ALA A 55 -14.14 -7.80 -9.48
CA ALA A 55 -13.59 -9.12 -9.22
C ALA A 55 -12.08 -9.09 -8.96
N LEU A 56 -11.32 -8.29 -9.73
CA LEU A 56 -9.89 -8.10 -9.52
C LEU A 56 -9.61 -7.45 -8.16
N THR A 57 -10.32 -6.38 -7.82
CA THR A 57 -10.18 -5.70 -6.53
C THR A 57 -10.51 -6.64 -5.38
N GLN A 58 -11.61 -7.40 -5.48
CA GLN A 58 -12.00 -8.37 -4.45
C GLN A 58 -10.93 -9.44 -4.25
N ALA A 59 -10.38 -10.00 -5.34
CA ALA A 59 -9.32 -11.01 -5.25
C ALA A 59 -8.05 -10.49 -4.55
N ILE A 60 -7.69 -9.22 -4.77
CA ILE A 60 -6.54 -8.59 -4.11
C ILE A 60 -6.82 -8.35 -2.63
N LEU A 61 -8.02 -7.87 -2.27
CA LEU A 61 -8.42 -7.69 -0.87
C LEU A 61 -8.41 -9.03 -0.11
N GLU A 62 -8.93 -10.09 -0.72
CA GLU A 62 -8.89 -11.44 -0.14
C GLU A 62 -7.46 -11.96 0.01
N ALA A 63 -6.58 -11.71 -0.98
CA ALA A 63 -5.18 -12.08 -0.89
C ALA A 63 -4.44 -11.33 0.22
N HIS A 64 -4.75 -10.04 0.44
CA HIS A 64 -4.19 -9.26 1.54
C HIS A 64 -4.65 -9.78 2.90
N ASP A 65 -5.95 -10.00 3.09
CA ASP A 65 -6.51 -10.58 4.32
C ASP A 65 -5.92 -11.98 4.59
N TYR A 66 -5.75 -12.79 3.54
CA TYR A 66 -5.09 -14.08 3.64
C TYR A 66 -3.61 -13.94 4.06
N SER A 67 -2.88 -12.96 3.51
CA SER A 67 -1.47 -12.72 3.85
C SER A 67 -1.27 -12.32 5.31
N VAL A 68 -2.21 -11.56 5.88
CA VAL A 68 -2.21 -11.23 7.32
C VAL A 68 -2.40 -12.48 8.18
N LYS A 69 -3.27 -13.40 7.75
CA LYS A 69 -3.64 -14.59 8.53
C LYS A 69 -2.68 -15.77 8.35
N HIS A 70 -2.00 -15.84 7.21
CA HIS A 70 -1.16 -16.97 6.80
C HIS A 70 0.20 -16.52 6.23
N PRO A 71 0.98 -15.70 6.96
CA PRO A 71 2.23 -15.13 6.44
C PRO A 71 3.27 -16.18 6.07
N GLU A 72 3.34 -17.33 6.76
CA GLU A 72 4.27 -18.41 6.45
C GLU A 72 3.95 -19.11 5.13
N GLU A 73 2.67 -19.32 4.85
CA GLU A 73 2.23 -19.92 3.59
C GLU A 73 2.47 -18.97 2.42
N VAL A 74 2.13 -17.70 2.60
CA VAL A 74 2.38 -16.66 1.59
C VAL A 74 3.87 -16.50 1.33
N ALA A 75 4.70 -16.43 2.36
CA ALA A 75 6.16 -16.34 2.22
C ALA A 75 6.73 -17.52 1.44
N LYS A 76 6.26 -18.75 1.75
CA LYS A 76 6.68 -19.96 1.05
C LYS A 76 6.28 -19.93 -0.43
N GLY A 77 5.07 -19.49 -0.75
CA GLY A 77 4.60 -19.33 -2.14
C GLY A 77 5.34 -18.23 -2.89
N PHE A 78 5.66 -17.13 -2.20
CA PHE A 78 6.37 -15.98 -2.77
C PHE A 78 7.85 -16.25 -3.03
N GLN A 79 8.45 -17.24 -2.35
CA GLN A 79 9.88 -17.54 -2.44
C GLN A 79 10.41 -17.75 -3.87
N ALA A 80 9.59 -18.27 -4.78
CA ALA A 80 9.96 -18.45 -6.19
C ALA A 80 10.19 -17.11 -6.94
N TYR A 81 9.63 -16.03 -6.42
CA TYR A 81 9.69 -14.68 -6.99
C TYR A 81 10.59 -13.74 -6.18
N ALA A 82 10.90 -14.10 -4.94
CA ALA A 82 11.75 -13.31 -4.05
C ALA A 82 13.21 -13.31 -4.55
N LEU A 83 13.81 -12.12 -4.64
CA LEU A 83 15.22 -11.96 -5.00
C LEU A 83 16.06 -11.78 -3.72
N ASN A 84 17.04 -12.67 -3.53
CA ASN A 84 18.03 -12.60 -2.46
C ASN A 84 17.45 -12.59 -1.03
N THR A 85 16.26 -13.13 -0.80
CA THR A 85 15.57 -13.14 0.51
C THR A 85 15.18 -14.57 0.89
N THR A 86 15.16 -14.89 2.19
CA THR A 86 14.71 -16.19 2.70
C THR A 86 13.24 -16.14 3.11
N THR A 87 12.61 -17.30 3.23
CA THR A 87 11.20 -17.39 3.63
C THR A 87 10.98 -16.77 5.01
N GLU A 88 11.90 -17.01 5.96
CA GLU A 88 11.86 -16.45 7.31
C GLU A 88 11.92 -14.91 7.30
N GLU A 89 12.75 -14.34 6.41
CA GLU A 89 12.84 -12.90 6.25
C GLU A 89 11.54 -12.33 5.64
N VAL A 90 10.94 -13.00 4.64
CA VAL A 90 9.63 -12.59 4.11
C VAL A 90 8.56 -12.63 5.21
N VAL A 91 8.50 -13.69 6.02
CA VAL A 91 7.54 -13.78 7.14
C VAL A 91 7.72 -12.62 8.11
N ALA A 92 8.95 -12.31 8.50
CA ALA A 92 9.21 -11.21 9.41
C ALA A 92 8.77 -9.85 8.83
N ILE A 93 8.99 -9.63 7.54
CA ILE A 93 8.54 -8.43 6.82
C ILE A 93 7.00 -8.38 6.76
N LEU A 94 6.34 -9.49 6.42
CA LEU A 94 4.88 -9.56 6.33
C LEU A 94 4.19 -9.24 7.66
N HIS A 95 4.81 -9.58 8.79
CA HIS A 95 4.31 -9.23 10.12
C HIS A 95 4.40 -7.74 10.45
N ASP A 96 5.36 -7.03 9.84
CA ASP A 96 5.53 -5.58 10.03
C ASP A 96 4.57 -4.78 9.12
N HIS A 97 4.16 -5.36 8.00
CA HIS A 97 3.29 -4.70 7.02
C HIS A 97 1.81 -4.67 7.44
N THR A 98 1.12 -3.57 7.13
CA THR A 98 -0.29 -3.34 7.49
C THR A 98 -1.30 -3.82 6.44
N HIS A 99 -1.10 -5.03 5.90
CA HIS A 99 -1.97 -5.60 4.85
C HIS A 99 -3.46 -5.74 5.25
N GLY A 100 -3.81 -5.61 6.54
CA GLY A 100 -5.18 -5.72 7.03
C GLY A 100 -6.05 -4.48 6.81
N HIS A 101 -5.48 -3.37 6.32
CA HIS A 101 -6.23 -2.16 6.00
C HIS A 101 -6.82 -2.24 4.58
N HIS A 102 -8.15 -2.25 4.49
CA HIS A 102 -8.89 -2.56 3.26
C HIS A 102 -9.83 -1.44 2.84
N ALA A 103 -9.30 -0.22 2.65
CA ALA A 103 -10.11 0.91 2.24
C ALA A 103 -10.66 0.73 0.82
N VAL A 104 -11.96 0.94 0.65
CA VAL A 104 -12.66 0.89 -0.64
C VAL A 104 -13.66 2.04 -0.76
N GLY A 105 -14.10 2.33 -1.99
CA GLY A 105 -15.14 3.32 -2.26
C GLY A 105 -14.83 4.70 -1.67
N ALA A 106 -15.76 5.21 -0.86
CA ALA A 106 -15.62 6.52 -0.22
C ALA A 106 -14.44 6.59 0.78
N ALA A 107 -14.13 5.49 1.47
CA ALA A 107 -13.00 5.45 2.41
C ALA A 107 -11.67 5.63 1.68
N LEU A 108 -11.43 4.86 0.61
CA LEU A 108 -10.24 4.99 -0.21
C LEU A 108 -10.12 6.41 -0.81
N THR A 109 -11.23 6.96 -1.30
CA THR A 109 -11.25 8.34 -1.84
C THR A 109 -10.83 9.37 -0.79
N ALA A 110 -11.28 9.21 0.46
CA ALA A 110 -10.89 10.11 1.55
C ALA A 110 -9.39 9.99 1.89
N GLU A 111 -8.84 8.78 1.88
CA GLU A 111 -7.42 8.54 2.11
C GLU A 111 -6.53 9.14 1.01
N ILE A 112 -6.92 8.97 -0.26
CA ILE A 112 -6.24 9.62 -1.39
C ILE A 112 -6.27 11.14 -1.27
N ALA A 113 -7.39 11.72 -0.81
CA ALA A 113 -7.45 13.16 -0.58
C ALA A 113 -6.47 13.62 0.51
N THR A 114 -6.21 12.80 1.53
CA THR A 114 -5.17 13.08 2.53
C THR A 114 -3.78 13.10 1.89
N TYR A 115 -3.41 12.06 1.13
CA TYR A 115 -2.14 12.05 0.40
C TYR A 115 -1.99 13.24 -0.56
N VAL A 116 -3.07 13.65 -1.23
CA VAL A 116 -3.03 14.84 -2.11
C VAL A 116 -2.76 16.12 -1.31
N ARG A 117 -3.33 16.27 -0.10
CA ARG A 117 -3.02 17.41 0.77
C ARG A 117 -1.56 17.37 1.22
N ASP A 118 -1.04 16.22 1.60
CA ASP A 118 0.36 16.08 2.02
C ASP A 118 1.32 16.41 0.87
N LEU A 119 1.03 15.91 -0.34
CA LEU A 119 1.80 16.21 -1.54
C LEU A 119 1.74 17.69 -1.96
N LYS A 120 0.70 18.43 -1.55
CA LYS A 120 0.70 19.89 -1.70
C LYS A 120 1.68 20.53 -0.72
N THR A 121 1.81 20.06 0.52
CA THR A 121 2.74 20.66 1.49
C THR A 121 4.20 20.63 1.04
N VAL A 122 4.56 19.61 0.25
CA VAL A 122 5.89 19.44 -0.35
C VAL A 122 5.96 19.86 -1.83
N GLU A 123 4.95 20.61 -2.30
CA GLU A 123 4.89 21.22 -3.64
C GLU A 123 4.95 20.25 -4.84
N VAL A 124 4.66 18.96 -4.61
CA VAL A 124 4.51 17.97 -5.70
C VAL A 124 3.20 18.20 -6.46
N ILE A 125 2.14 18.56 -5.74
CA ILE A 125 0.84 18.93 -6.32
C ILE A 125 0.64 20.44 -6.17
N ARG A 126 0.08 21.09 -7.22
CA ARG A 126 -0.19 22.54 -7.21
C ARG A 126 -1.08 22.93 -6.03
N GLN A 127 -0.77 24.04 -5.37
CA GLN A 127 -1.56 24.56 -4.24
C GLN A 127 -3.02 24.82 -4.58
N SER A 128 -3.32 25.17 -5.83
CA SER A 128 -4.68 25.43 -6.33
C SER A 128 -5.52 24.16 -6.56
N THR A 129 -4.93 22.96 -6.46
CA THR A 129 -5.65 21.70 -6.66
C THR A 129 -6.59 21.45 -5.48
N ASP A 130 -7.88 21.25 -5.75
CA ASP A 130 -8.83 20.74 -4.76
C ASP A 130 -8.56 19.24 -4.55
N ALA A 131 -8.12 18.89 -3.35
CA ALA A 131 -7.72 17.52 -3.01
C ALA A 131 -8.89 16.53 -3.06
N ASN A 132 -10.10 16.97 -2.68
CA ASN A 132 -11.27 16.11 -2.65
C ASN A 132 -11.78 15.87 -4.08
N ALA A 133 -11.84 16.93 -4.89
CA ALA A 133 -12.24 16.81 -6.30
C ALA A 133 -11.25 15.95 -7.09
N PHE A 134 -9.94 16.16 -6.88
CA PHE A 134 -8.90 15.36 -7.53
C PHE A 134 -9.00 13.88 -7.13
N ALA A 135 -9.11 13.59 -5.83
CA ALA A 135 -9.24 12.21 -5.36
C ALA A 135 -10.47 11.52 -5.96
N ALA A 136 -11.62 12.20 -5.97
CA ALA A 136 -12.86 11.67 -6.54
C ALA A 136 -12.80 11.45 -8.07
N GLU A 137 -11.97 12.20 -8.78
CA GLU A 137 -11.77 12.04 -10.23
C GLU A 137 -10.93 10.79 -10.56
N ILE A 138 -9.94 10.46 -9.71
CA ILE A 138 -8.99 9.37 -9.97
C ILE A 138 -9.36 8.05 -9.30
N THR A 139 -10.33 8.05 -8.38
CA THR A 139 -10.84 6.82 -7.77
C THR A 139 -12.10 6.34 -8.48
N ALA A 140 -12.28 5.01 -8.50
CA ALA A 140 -13.48 4.37 -9.01
C ALA A 140 -14.06 3.45 -7.93
N ASP A 141 -15.31 3.66 -7.55
CA ASP A 141 -16.03 2.70 -6.73
C ASP A 141 -16.56 1.57 -7.61
N VAL A 142 -16.10 0.35 -7.37
CA VAL A 142 -16.42 -0.83 -8.16
C VAL A 142 -17.42 -1.76 -7.48
N PHE A 143 -17.84 -1.47 -6.25
CA PHE A 143 -18.70 -2.34 -5.44
C PHE A 143 -20.12 -1.80 -5.21
N SER A 144 -20.40 -0.53 -5.54
CA SER A 144 -21.74 0.10 -5.41
C SER A 144 -22.70 -0.12 -6.56
#